data_AF-A0A3B9CR93-F1
#
_entry.id   AF-A0A3B9CR93-F1
#
_cell.length_a   1.000
_cell.length_b   1.000
_cell.length_c   1.000
_cell.angle_alpha   90.00
_cell.angle_beta   90.00
_cell.angle_gamma   90.00
#
_symmetry.space_group_name_H-M   'P 1'
#
loop_
_entity.id
_entity.type
_entity.pdbx_description
1 polymer ?
#
loop_
_entity_poly.entity_id
_entity_poly.type
_entity_poly.pdbx_seq_one_letter_code
_entity_poly.pdbx_strand_id
1 'polypeptide(L)'
;MMPTAESYLKPEVIQNIARLDLRAKFIVEGFLTGLHASPFQGFSVEFSEHRRYNPGDDPKDIDWQVFARTDRIYVKRYQAETNITGYLLMDMSLSMSYTHRQELTKFDYCICLAAAISYLMIHQQDPVGLITFDEKLRQSLPARSRRSQFANILAVLQQSKPTGEA
;
A
#
# COMPACT_ATOMS: atom_id res chain seq x y z
N MET A 1 -9.47 11.31 -26.93
CA MET A 1 -9.30 11.72 -25.53
C MET A 1 -8.98 10.45 -24.76
N MET A 2 -7.78 10.33 -24.18
CA MET A 2 -7.43 9.11 -23.45
C MET A 2 -8.19 9.08 -22.12
N PRO A 3 -8.80 7.94 -21.74
CA PRO A 3 -9.52 7.81 -20.49
C PRO A 3 -8.58 8.06 -19.30
N THR A 4 -8.93 9.01 -18.44
CA THR A 4 -8.21 9.36 -17.21
C THR A 4 -8.30 8.20 -16.21
N ALA A 5 -7.30 8.04 -15.34
CA ALA A 5 -7.30 7.05 -14.25
C ALA A 5 -8.60 7.06 -13.42
N GLU A 6 -9.17 8.24 -13.18
CA GLU A 6 -10.46 8.46 -12.49
C GLU A 6 -11.65 7.76 -13.16
N SER A 7 -11.63 7.59 -14.49
CA SER A 7 -12.68 6.87 -15.22
C SER A 7 -12.73 5.38 -14.88
N TYR A 8 -11.59 4.80 -14.49
CA TYR A 8 -11.45 3.38 -14.13
C TYR A 8 -11.76 3.13 -12.64
N LEU A 9 -11.81 4.18 -11.82
CA LEU A 9 -12.16 4.13 -10.40
C LEU A 9 -13.67 4.22 -10.13
N LYS A 10 -14.50 4.34 -11.18
CA LYS A 10 -15.95 4.40 -11.03
C LYS A 10 -16.47 3.09 -10.42
N PRO A 11 -17.38 3.14 -9.43
CA PRO A 11 -17.94 1.96 -8.79
C PRO A 11 -18.50 0.94 -9.80
N GLU A 12 -19.13 1.43 -10.87
CA GLU A 12 -19.69 0.58 -11.93
C GLU A 12 -18.63 -0.27 -12.66
N VAL A 13 -17.42 0.28 -12.87
CA VAL A 13 -16.32 -0.42 -13.54
C VAL A 13 -15.68 -1.44 -12.60
N ILE A 14 -15.48 -1.05 -11.34
CA ILE A 14 -14.94 -1.95 -10.30
C ILE A 14 -15.89 -3.13 -10.07
N GLN A 15 -17.21 -2.89 -10.04
CA GLN A 15 -18.23 -3.93 -9.88
C GLN A 15 -18.17 -5.00 -10.98
N ASN A 16 -17.89 -4.62 -12.23
CA ASN A 16 -17.81 -5.58 -13.34
C ASN A 16 -16.57 -6.49 -13.30
N ILE A 17 -15.57 -6.17 -12.49
CA ILE A 17 -14.36 -6.99 -12.38
C ILE A 17 -14.61 -8.09 -11.34
N ALA A 18 -14.96 -9.30 -11.75
CA ALA A 18 -15.23 -10.41 -10.81
C ALA A 18 -14.01 -10.83 -9.97
N ARG A 19 -12.81 -10.54 -10.46
CA ARG A 19 -11.53 -10.93 -9.86
C ARG A 19 -11.01 -9.87 -8.90
N LEU A 20 -10.93 -10.23 -7.61
CA LEU A 20 -10.54 -9.31 -6.53
C LEU A 20 -9.10 -8.78 -6.67
N ASP A 21 -8.19 -9.60 -7.22
CA ASP A 21 -6.82 -9.19 -7.53
C ASP A 21 -6.77 -8.08 -8.58
N LEU A 22 -7.61 -8.18 -9.61
CA LEU A 22 -7.72 -7.14 -10.64
C LEU A 22 -8.35 -5.87 -10.06
N ARG A 23 -9.42 -5.98 -9.27
CA ARG A 23 -10.04 -4.81 -8.59
C ARG A 23 -9.02 -4.03 -7.75
N ALA A 24 -8.26 -4.73 -6.92
CA ALA A 24 -7.22 -4.15 -6.08
C ALA A 24 -6.16 -3.42 -6.92
N LYS A 25 -5.68 -4.07 -7.99
CA LYS A 25 -4.72 -3.48 -8.93
C LYS A 25 -5.26 -2.21 -9.58
N PHE A 26 -6.50 -2.22 -10.07
CA PHE A 26 -7.12 -1.06 -10.71
C PHE A 26 -7.27 0.14 -9.74
N ILE A 27 -7.68 -0.12 -8.49
CA ILE A 27 -7.79 0.92 -7.45
C ILE A 27 -6.43 1.57 -7.19
N VAL A 28 -5.39 0.76 -7.01
CA VAL A 28 -4.05 1.21 -6.64
C VAL A 28 -3.35 1.91 -7.80
N GLU A 29 -3.36 1.31 -8.99
CA GLU A 29 -2.71 1.90 -10.17
C GLU A 29 -3.39 3.22 -10.56
N GLY A 30 -4.73 3.28 -10.51
CA GLY A 30 -5.47 4.51 -10.75
C GLY A 30 -5.10 5.64 -9.78
N PHE A 31 -4.88 5.31 -8.50
CA PHE A 31 -4.42 6.25 -7.48
C PHE A 31 -2.95 6.67 -7.68
N LEU A 32 -2.05 5.74 -7.97
CA LEU A 32 -0.62 6.00 -8.13
C LEU A 32 -0.30 6.85 -9.36
N THR A 33 -1.05 6.72 -10.46
CA THR A 33 -0.87 7.58 -11.64
C THR A 33 -1.16 9.07 -11.40
N GLY A 34 -1.73 9.44 -10.25
CA GLY A 34 -1.98 10.84 -9.86
C GLY A 34 -1.04 11.42 -8.79
N LEU A 35 -0.17 10.61 -8.17
CA LEU A 35 0.70 11.06 -7.07
C LEU A 35 2.14 11.27 -7.54
N HIS A 36 2.62 12.52 -7.43
CA HIS A 36 4.05 12.80 -7.46
C HIS A 36 4.74 12.19 -6.23
N ALA A 37 5.99 11.74 -6.38
CA ALA A 37 6.77 11.12 -5.32
C ALA A 37 6.85 11.98 -4.05
N SER A 38 6.83 11.33 -2.88
CA SER A 38 6.83 11.96 -1.56
C SER A 38 7.98 12.99 -1.40
N PRO A 39 7.71 14.19 -0.87
CA PRO A 39 8.73 15.22 -0.61
C PRO A 39 9.60 14.95 0.63
N PHE A 40 9.39 13.85 1.36
CA PHE A 40 10.12 13.55 2.60
C PHE A 40 11.43 12.78 2.33
N GLN A 41 12.56 13.44 2.60
CA GLN A 41 13.90 12.84 2.64
C GLN A 41 14.29 12.53 4.09
N GLY A 42 14.23 11.25 4.48
CA GLY A 42 14.68 10.76 5.80
C GLY A 42 16.03 10.03 5.71
N PHE A 43 16.66 9.81 6.87
CA PHE A 43 17.96 9.15 7.01
C PHE A 43 17.82 7.61 7.02
N SER A 44 18.32 6.89 6.00
CA SER A 44 18.68 5.45 6.08
C SER A 44 19.58 4.98 4.90
N VAL A 45 20.19 3.80 5.05
CA VAL A 45 21.57 3.41 4.65
C VAL A 45 21.86 3.22 3.14
N GLU A 46 20.92 3.43 2.20
CA GLU A 46 21.21 3.28 0.76
C GLU A 46 21.45 4.62 0.04
N PHE A 47 22.59 4.68 -0.65
CA PHE A 47 23.09 5.82 -1.43
C PHE A 47 22.16 6.09 -2.62
N SER A 48 21.56 7.29 -2.67
CA SER A 48 20.62 7.68 -3.73
C SER A 48 21.34 8.40 -4.88
N GLU A 49 21.92 9.58 -4.63
CA GLU A 49 22.65 10.35 -5.65
C GLU A 49 23.65 11.34 -5.00
N HIS A 50 24.68 11.74 -5.76
CA HIS A 50 25.58 12.84 -5.41
C HIS A 50 24.94 14.19 -5.78
N ARG A 51 24.53 14.99 -4.79
CA ARG A 51 24.11 16.38 -5.02
C ARG A 51 25.29 17.33 -4.83
N ARG A 52 25.41 18.39 -5.64
CA ARG A 52 26.34 19.49 -5.33
C ARG A 52 26.00 20.10 -3.96
N TYR A 53 27.03 20.37 -3.18
CA TYR A 53 26.91 21.05 -1.89
C TYR A 53 26.29 22.44 -2.06
N ASN A 54 25.34 22.78 -1.19
CA ASN A 54 24.84 24.12 -1.03
C ASN A 54 25.13 24.64 0.38
N PRO A 55 25.33 25.96 0.56
CA PRO A 55 25.47 26.55 1.88
C PRO A 55 24.26 26.21 2.76
N GLY A 56 24.49 25.52 3.89
CA GLY A 56 23.46 25.03 4.80
C GLY A 56 23.38 23.50 4.90
N ASP A 57 24.04 22.76 4.00
CA ASP A 57 24.20 21.30 4.12
C ASP A 57 25.22 20.96 5.24
N ASP A 58 25.02 19.86 5.99
CA ASP A 58 25.93 19.43 7.06
C ASP A 58 27.28 18.97 6.45
N PRO A 59 28.43 19.54 6.86
CA PRO A 59 29.74 19.12 6.38
C PRO A 59 30.08 17.63 6.61
N LYS A 60 29.38 16.95 7.53
CA LYS A 60 29.55 15.52 7.77
C LYS A 60 29.07 14.64 6.61
N ASP A 61 28.14 15.13 5.80
CA ASP A 61 27.56 14.39 4.69
C ASP A 61 28.37 14.53 3.38
N ILE A 62 29.49 15.26 3.42
CA ILE A 62 30.38 15.47 2.27
C ILE A 62 31.09 14.16 1.87
N ASP A 63 31.05 13.86 0.57
CA ASP A 63 31.81 12.76 0.00
C ASP A 63 33.25 13.20 -0.32
N TRP A 64 34.14 13.03 0.65
CA TRP A 64 35.56 13.34 0.50
C TRP A 64 36.27 12.52 -0.59
N GLN A 65 35.77 11.32 -0.93
CA GLN A 65 36.36 10.50 -2.00
C GLN A 65 36.05 11.08 -3.38
N VAL A 66 34.84 11.59 -3.58
CA VAL A 66 34.48 12.29 -4.83
C VAL A 66 35.22 13.61 -4.94
N PHE A 67 35.36 14.35 -3.84
CA PHE A 67 36.14 15.57 -3.80
C PHE A 67 37.59 15.33 -4.25
N ALA A 68 38.26 14.31 -3.70
CA ALA A 68 39.63 13.96 -4.05
C ALA A 68 39.84 13.61 -5.54
N ARG A 69 38.78 13.21 -6.26
CA ARG A 69 38.86 12.84 -7.69
C ARG A 69 38.41 13.94 -8.65
N THR A 70 37.53 14.82 -8.21
CA THR A 70 36.83 15.77 -9.10
C THR A 70 36.99 17.23 -8.72
N ASP A 71 37.64 17.51 -7.58
CA ASP A 71 37.81 18.86 -6.99
C ASP A 71 36.47 19.61 -6.82
N ARG A 72 35.38 18.83 -6.69
CA ARG A 72 34.01 19.32 -6.56
C ARG A 72 33.38 18.73 -5.31
N ILE A 73 32.70 19.56 -4.54
CA ILE A 73 32.07 19.18 -3.28
C ILE A 73 30.68 18.62 -3.57
N TYR A 74 30.51 17.33 -3.27
CA TYR A 74 29.24 16.62 -3.34
C TYR A 74 28.83 16.12 -1.96
N VAL A 75 27.53 16.13 -1.70
CA VAL A 75 26.90 15.63 -0.47
C VAL A 75 26.20 14.31 -0.79
N LYS A 76 26.39 13.30 0.05
CA LYS A 76 25.68 12.02 -0.06
C LYS A 76 24.24 12.21 0.37
N ARG A 77 23.28 11.94 -0.52
CA ARG A 77 21.86 11.85 -0.15
C ARG A 77 21.48 10.39 0.05
N TYR A 78 20.88 10.13 1.20
CA TYR A 78 20.30 8.86 1.59
C TYR A 78 18.82 8.86 1.23
N GLN A 79 18.32 7.80 0.60
CA GLN A 79 16.89 7.63 0.38
C GLN A 79 16.32 6.82 1.55
N ALA A 80 15.34 7.39 2.26
CA ALA A 80 14.66 6.67 3.33
C ALA A 80 13.78 5.56 2.75
N GLU A 81 14.20 4.31 2.91
CA GLU A 81 13.27 3.19 2.91
C GLU A 81 12.65 3.09 4.32
N THR A 82 11.40 3.55 4.45
CA THR A 82 10.64 3.37 5.68
C THR A 82 9.81 2.11 5.52
N ASN A 83 10.38 0.95 5.85
CA ASN A 83 9.64 -0.31 5.80
C ASN A 83 8.54 -0.30 6.87
N ILE A 84 7.28 -0.32 6.45
CA ILE A 84 6.10 -0.30 7.33
C ILE A 84 5.54 -1.71 7.42
N THR A 85 5.32 -2.19 8.65
CA THR A 85 4.56 -3.44 8.87
C THR A 85 3.10 -3.10 9.17
N GLY A 86 2.19 -3.53 8.30
CA GLY A 86 0.76 -3.27 8.41
C GLY A 86 -0.04 -4.50 8.84
N TYR A 87 -1.08 -4.28 9.63
CA TYR A 87 -2.09 -5.29 9.96
C TYR A 87 -3.47 -4.75 9.62
N LEU A 88 -4.19 -5.48 8.77
CA LEU A 88 -5.58 -5.20 8.45
C LEU A 88 -6.46 -5.98 9.44
N LEU A 89 -7.29 -5.26 10.18
CA LEU A 89 -8.29 -5.85 11.07
C LEU A 89 -9.66 -5.67 10.44
N MET A 90 -10.33 -6.77 10.14
CA MET A 90 -11.61 -6.79 9.45
C MET A 90 -12.73 -7.31 10.37
N ASP A 91 -13.71 -6.45 10.62
CA ASP A 91 -14.93 -6.81 11.34
C ASP A 91 -15.80 -7.72 10.46
N MET A 92 -16.31 -8.78 11.08
CA MET A 92 -17.18 -9.81 10.50
C MET A 92 -18.59 -9.78 11.11
N SER A 93 -18.92 -8.81 11.97
CA SER A 93 -20.23 -8.67 12.61
C SER A 93 -21.38 -8.60 11.59
N LEU A 94 -22.61 -8.98 12.00
CA LEU A 94 -23.78 -8.93 11.11
C LEU A 94 -24.05 -7.52 10.55
N SER A 95 -23.66 -6.47 11.28
CA SER A 95 -23.77 -5.07 10.85
C SER A 95 -23.04 -4.78 9.52
N MET A 96 -22.05 -5.60 9.17
CA MET A 96 -21.28 -5.50 7.92
C MET A 96 -22.08 -5.95 6.69
N SER A 97 -23.17 -6.72 6.89
CA SER A 97 -24.12 -7.08 5.82
C SER A 97 -25.03 -5.92 5.41
N TYR A 98 -24.98 -4.79 6.11
CA TYR A 98 -25.80 -3.63 5.79
C TYR A 98 -25.44 -3.03 4.42
N THR A 99 -26.48 -2.61 3.70
CA THR A 99 -26.37 -1.79 2.48
C THR A 99 -27.45 -0.69 2.49
N HIS A 100 -27.15 0.48 1.91
CA HIS A 100 -28.12 1.57 1.76
C HIS A 100 -28.01 2.19 0.36
N ARG A 101 -29.05 2.01 -0.46
CA ARG A 101 -29.18 2.55 -1.83
C ARG A 101 -28.11 2.13 -2.85
N GLN A 102 -27.17 1.25 -2.49
CA GLN A 102 -26.13 0.70 -3.36
C GLN A 102 -26.26 -0.83 -3.44
N GLU A 103 -25.67 -1.44 -4.47
CA GLU A 103 -25.66 -2.89 -4.62
C GLU A 103 -24.64 -3.59 -3.69
N LEU A 104 -23.60 -2.88 -3.25
CA LEU A 104 -22.54 -3.45 -2.41
C LEU A 104 -22.85 -3.27 -0.93
N THR A 105 -22.59 -4.32 -0.14
CA THR A 105 -22.62 -4.22 1.33
C THR A 105 -21.37 -3.54 1.88
N LYS A 106 -21.40 -3.09 3.14
CA LYS A 106 -20.19 -2.62 3.84
C LYS A 106 -19.07 -3.67 3.77
N PHE A 107 -19.44 -4.94 3.93
CA PHE A 107 -18.52 -6.06 3.84
C PHE A 107 -17.82 -6.14 2.48
N ASP A 108 -18.58 -6.08 1.38
CA ASP A 108 -18.02 -6.13 0.02
C ASP A 108 -17.04 -4.98 -0.24
N TYR A 109 -17.38 -3.79 0.27
CA TYR A 109 -16.51 -2.63 0.18
C TYR A 109 -15.21 -2.82 0.97
N CYS A 110 -15.30 -3.33 2.21
CA CYS A 110 -14.14 -3.62 3.04
C CYS A 110 -13.25 -4.72 2.43
N ILE A 111 -13.82 -5.75 1.79
CA ILE A 111 -13.05 -6.75 1.01
C ILE A 111 -12.22 -6.06 -0.06
N CYS A 112 -12.84 -5.17 -0.86
CA CYS A 112 -12.15 -4.47 -1.94
C CYS A 112 -11.05 -3.56 -1.41
N LEU A 113 -11.33 -2.84 -0.32
CA LEU A 113 -10.36 -1.95 0.34
C LEU A 113 -9.18 -2.74 0.92
N ALA A 114 -9.44 -3.83 1.64
CA ALA A 114 -8.41 -4.68 2.22
C ALA A 114 -7.52 -5.30 1.13
N ALA A 115 -8.11 -5.74 0.01
CA ALA A 115 -7.36 -6.23 -1.13
C ALA A 115 -6.50 -5.13 -1.77
N ALA A 116 -7.05 -3.92 -1.96
CA ALA A 116 -6.30 -2.79 -2.52
C ALA A 116 -5.10 -2.39 -1.64
N ILE A 117 -5.31 -2.23 -0.33
CA ILE A 117 -4.22 -1.89 0.61
C ILE A 117 -3.17 -3.01 0.63
N SER A 118 -3.59 -4.27 0.69
CA SER A 118 -2.66 -5.41 0.67
C SER A 118 -1.84 -5.47 -0.62
N TYR A 119 -2.44 -5.17 -1.77
CA TYR A 119 -1.73 -5.08 -3.04
C TYR A 119 -0.70 -3.96 -3.02
N LEU A 120 -1.08 -2.77 -2.55
CA LEU A 120 -0.19 -1.61 -2.44
C LEU A 120 1.02 -1.89 -1.52
N MET A 121 0.79 -2.50 -0.36
CA MET A 121 1.86 -2.83 0.59
C MET A 121 2.81 -3.88 0.01
N ILE A 122 2.29 -4.97 -0.57
CA ILE A 122 3.12 -5.99 -1.20
C ILE A 122 3.90 -5.44 -2.39
N HIS A 123 3.33 -4.50 -3.15
CA HIS A 123 4.03 -3.83 -4.24
C HIS A 123 5.22 -3.00 -3.76
N GLN A 124 5.09 -2.34 -2.60
CA GLN A 124 6.15 -1.59 -1.92
C GLN A 124 7.10 -2.48 -1.08
N GLN A 125 6.92 -3.80 -1.10
CA GLN A 125 7.67 -4.77 -0.27
C GLN A 125 7.47 -4.61 1.25
N ASP A 126 6.41 -3.91 1.65
CA ASP A 126 6.00 -3.75 3.04
C ASP A 126 5.27 -5.02 3.54
N PRO A 127 5.62 -5.54 4.72
CA PRO A 127 4.89 -6.68 5.29
C PRO A 127 3.44 -6.34 5.63
N VAL A 128 2.49 -7.16 5.16
CA VAL A 128 1.06 -7.00 5.47
C VAL A 128 0.44 -8.28 6.02
N GLY A 129 -0.29 -8.15 7.13
CA GLY A 129 -1.06 -9.20 7.78
C GLY A 129 -2.56 -8.92 7.72
N LEU A 130 -3.38 -9.94 7.94
CA LEU A 130 -4.84 -9.85 7.98
C LEU A 130 -5.38 -10.59 9.19
N ILE A 131 -6.26 -9.95 9.94
CA ILE A 131 -6.98 -10.53 11.07
C ILE A 131 -8.47 -10.29 10.82
N THR A 132 -9.27 -11.35 10.87
CA THR A 132 -10.74 -11.25 10.81
C THR A 132 -11.33 -11.56 12.18
N PHE A 133 -12.31 -10.78 12.61
CA PHE A 133 -12.88 -10.90 13.95
C PHE A 133 -14.37 -10.54 13.99
N ASP A 134 -15.09 -11.08 14.95
CA ASP A 134 -16.41 -10.63 15.40
C ASP A 134 -16.40 -10.52 16.94
N GLU A 135 -17.23 -11.27 17.66
CA GLU A 135 -17.09 -11.48 19.11
C GLU A 135 -15.79 -12.23 19.47
N LYS A 136 -15.23 -12.99 18.51
CA LYS A 136 -13.98 -13.73 18.67
C LYS A 136 -13.10 -13.57 17.45
N LEU A 137 -11.81 -13.84 17.63
CA LEU A 137 -10.86 -13.86 16.53
C LEU A 137 -11.14 -15.09 15.65
N ARG A 138 -11.35 -14.88 14.35
CA ARG A 138 -11.72 -15.93 13.39
C ARG A 138 -10.52 -16.46 12.65
N GLN A 139 -9.76 -15.58 12.00
CA GLN A 139 -8.54 -15.94 11.28
C GLN A 139 -7.46 -14.91 11.53
N SER A 140 -6.22 -15.37 11.55
CA SER A 140 -5.02 -14.53 11.70
C SER A 140 -3.96 -14.98 10.71
N LEU A 141 -3.61 -14.09 9.79
CA LEU A 141 -2.48 -14.20 8.89
C LEU A 141 -1.39 -13.24 9.37
N PRO A 142 -0.20 -13.74 9.73
CA PRO A 142 0.90 -12.88 10.16
C PRO A 142 1.39 -12.01 9.00
N ALA A 143 1.95 -10.84 9.33
CA ALA A 143 2.45 -9.92 8.32
C ALA A 143 3.68 -10.49 7.58
N ARG A 144 3.63 -10.47 6.25
CA ARG A 144 4.74 -10.91 5.37
C ARG A 144 4.79 -10.03 4.13
N SER A 145 5.98 -9.82 3.57
CA SER A 145 6.19 -9.02 2.35
C SER A 145 6.30 -9.85 1.07
N ARG A 146 6.26 -11.20 1.17
CA ARG A 146 6.39 -12.09 0.01
C ARG A 146 5.19 -11.91 -0.94
N ARG A 147 5.42 -11.94 -2.25
CA ARG A 147 4.35 -11.85 -3.28
C ARG A 147 3.21 -12.85 -3.08
N SER A 148 3.51 -14.06 -2.57
CA SER A 148 2.51 -15.08 -2.24
C SER A 148 1.53 -14.66 -1.15
N GLN A 149 1.91 -13.71 -0.29
CA GLN A 149 1.07 -13.22 0.81
C GLN A 149 -0.21 -12.58 0.27
N PHE A 150 -0.14 -11.87 -0.85
CA PHE A 150 -1.32 -11.27 -1.47
C PHE A 150 -2.36 -12.34 -1.83
N ALA A 151 -1.93 -13.43 -2.47
CA ALA A 151 -2.82 -14.55 -2.81
C ALA A 151 -3.43 -15.20 -1.54
N ASN A 152 -2.66 -15.35 -0.47
CA ASN A 152 -3.15 -15.89 0.81
C ASN A 152 -4.23 -14.98 1.43
N ILE A 153 -4.00 -13.66 1.42
CA ILE A 153 -4.96 -12.67 1.91
C ILE A 153 -6.25 -12.72 1.08
N LEU A 154 -6.15 -12.75 -0.25
CA LEU A 154 -7.32 -12.85 -1.13
C LEU A 154 -8.13 -14.13 -0.88
N ALA A 155 -7.45 -15.26 -0.68
CA ALA A 155 -8.11 -16.54 -0.38
C ALA A 155 -8.91 -16.48 0.92
N VAL A 156 -8.39 -15.82 1.96
CA VAL A 156 -9.11 -15.57 3.21
C VAL A 156 -10.30 -14.65 3.00
N LEU A 157 -10.12 -13.52 2.31
CA LEU A 157 -11.18 -12.55 2.06
C LEU A 157 -12.34 -13.17 1.26
N GLN A 158 -12.05 -14.02 0.27
CA GLN A 158 -13.07 -14.69 -0.54
C GLN A 158 -13.89 -15.74 0.24
N GLN A 159 -13.29 -16.37 1.25
CA GLN A 159 -13.96 -17.38 2.08
C GLN A 159 -14.70 -16.76 3.26
N SER A 160 -14.37 -15.52 3.61
CA SER A 160 -14.97 -14.77 4.71
C SER A 160 -16.41 -14.37 4.39
N LYS A 161 -17.30 -14.49 5.39
CA LYS A 161 -18.68 -14.00 5.33
C LYS A 161 -19.06 -13.38 6.67
N PRO A 162 -19.87 -12.30 6.69
CA PRO A 162 -20.35 -11.74 7.94
C PRO A 162 -21.09 -12.80 8.76
N THR A 163 -20.65 -13.00 9.99
CA THR A 163 -21.19 -13.96 10.95
C THR A 163 -21.13 -13.34 12.34
N GLY A 164 -22.20 -13.46 13.13
CA GLY A 164 -22.30 -12.88 14.48
C GLY A 164 -23.76 -12.68 14.89
N GLU A 165 -24.01 -12.18 16.09
CA GLU A 165 -25.33 -11.63 16.47
C GLU A 165 -25.42 -10.15 16.06
N ALA A 166 -26.65 -9.64 15.87
CA ALA A 166 -26.92 -8.28 15.37
C ALA A 166 -27.16 -7.29 16.50
#